data_AF-A0A3D1TV40-F1
#
_entry.id   AF-A0A3D1TV40-F1
#
_cell.length_a   1.000
_cell.length_b   1.000
_cell.length_c   1.000
_cell.angle_alpha   90.00
_cell.angle_beta   90.00
_cell.angle_gamma   90.00
#
_symmetry.space_group_name_H-M   'P 1'
#
loop_
_entity.id
_entity.type
_entity.pdbx_description
1 polymer ?
#
loop_
_entity_poly.entity_id
_entity_poly.type
_entity_poly.pdbx_seq_one_letter_code
_entity_poly.pdbx_strand_id
1 'polypeptide(L)'
;IVDDEWFSVGSANLNRRGLASDTELNVQGISPGVARTLRLRLWSQHLGVPERQIAKADPAALIDGEWKSAADAMEAAIQNGTLPPTSKVRTYQPGRTPGSRFLDLLQTATLEH
;
A
#
# COMPACT_ATOMS: atom_id res chain seq x y z
N ILE A 1 -8.69 -4.97 -6.13
CA ILE A 1 -9.42 -4.19 -7.14
C ILE A 1 -8.80 -4.54 -8.46
N VAL A 2 -9.60 -4.89 -9.46
CA VAL A 2 -9.14 -5.26 -10.80
C VAL A 2 -9.93 -4.42 -11.80
N ASP A 3 -9.20 -3.72 -12.67
CA ASP A 3 -9.70 -2.98 -13.84
C ASP A 3 -10.84 -1.97 -13.57
N ASP A 4 -10.95 -1.46 -12.34
CA ASP A 4 -12.11 -0.65 -11.92
C ASP A 4 -13.47 -1.39 -12.11
N GLU A 5 -13.48 -2.72 -12.19
CA GLU A 5 -14.69 -3.55 -12.42
C GLU A 5 -15.01 -4.49 -11.25
N TRP A 6 -13.98 -5.10 -10.67
CA TRP A 6 -14.12 -6.10 -9.62
C TRP A 6 -13.32 -5.75 -8.37
N PHE A 7 -13.83 -6.13 -7.20
CA PHE A 7 -13.09 -6.02 -5.94
C PHE A 7 -13.42 -7.17 -4.99
N SER A 8 -12.50 -7.40 -4.04
CA SER A 8 -12.66 -8.29 -2.90
C SER A 8 -12.23 -7.55 -1.65
N VAL A 9 -13.03 -7.63 -0.59
CA VAL A 9 -12.73 -7.09 0.74
C VAL A 9 -13.04 -8.16 1.77
N GLY A 10 -12.10 -8.40 2.69
CA GLY A 10 -12.26 -9.42 3.71
C GLY A 10 -11.03 -9.56 4.58
N SER A 11 -11.01 -10.61 5.38
CA SER A 11 -9.95 -10.89 6.35
C SER A 11 -8.77 -11.66 5.75
N ALA A 12 -8.97 -12.36 4.62
CA ALA A 12 -7.92 -13.17 4.00
C ALA A 12 -6.72 -12.33 3.56
N ASN A 13 -5.59 -12.56 4.22
CA ASN A 13 -4.31 -12.01 3.79
C ASN A 13 -3.75 -12.81 2.60
N LEU A 14 -3.03 -12.12 1.70
CA LEU A 14 -2.33 -12.75 0.56
C LEU A 14 -1.05 -13.48 1.02
N ASN A 15 -1.21 -14.54 1.82
CA ASN A 15 -0.15 -15.43 2.24
C ASN A 15 -0.68 -16.88 2.37
N ARG A 16 0.21 -17.84 2.61
CA ARG A 16 -0.17 -19.26 2.69
C ARG A 16 -1.26 -19.53 3.74
N ARG A 17 -1.22 -18.87 4.89
CA ARG A 17 -2.21 -19.11 5.94
C ARG A 17 -3.59 -18.58 5.55
N GLY A 18 -3.68 -17.31 5.17
CA GLY A 18 -4.94 -16.67 4.80
C GLY A 18 -5.59 -17.25 3.54
N LEU A 19 -4.81 -17.91 2.67
CA LEU A 19 -5.33 -18.54 1.45
C LEU A 19 -5.63 -20.04 1.59
N ALA A 20 -5.10 -20.73 2.61
CA ALA A 20 -5.18 -22.19 2.65
C ALA A 20 -5.38 -22.82 4.05
N SER A 21 -5.24 -22.07 5.14
CA SER A 21 -5.21 -22.66 6.50
C SER A 21 -6.17 -21.98 7.46
N ASP A 22 -6.12 -20.66 7.55
CA ASP A 22 -6.93 -19.91 8.51
C ASP A 22 -8.39 -19.83 8.01
N THR A 23 -9.35 -19.78 8.94
CA THR A 23 -10.75 -19.52 8.60
C THR A 23 -10.90 -18.04 8.28
N GLU A 24 -11.15 -17.72 7.01
CA GLU A 24 -11.24 -16.36 6.51
C GLU A 24 -12.57 -16.10 5.80
N LEU A 25 -13.01 -14.84 5.74
CA LEU A 25 -14.20 -14.44 5.00
C LEU A 25 -13.93 -13.20 4.13
N ASN A 26 -14.31 -13.30 2.86
CA ASN A 26 -14.27 -12.18 1.91
C ASN A 26 -15.62 -12.00 1.22
N VAL A 27 -15.97 -10.74 0.97
CA VAL A 27 -17.05 -10.35 0.07
C VAL A 27 -16.45 -9.88 -1.24
N GLN A 28 -16.98 -10.39 -2.35
CA GLN A 28 -16.55 -10.03 -3.70
C GLN A 28 -17.69 -9.32 -4.43
N GLY A 29 -17.36 -8.37 -5.29
CA GLY A 29 -18.33 -7.64 -6.10
C GLY A 29 -17.81 -7.35 -7.49
N ILE A 30 -18.65 -7.61 -8.50
CA ILE A 30 -18.50 -7.08 -9.86
C ILE A 30 -19.38 -5.84 -9.92
N SER A 31 -18.78 -4.66 -9.69
CA SER A 31 -19.50 -3.40 -9.63
C SER A 31 -18.55 -2.27 -10.03
N PRO A 32 -18.58 -1.84 -11.31
CA PRO A 32 -17.59 -0.90 -11.81
C PRO A 32 -17.56 0.44 -11.08
N GLY A 33 -18.74 1.00 -10.77
CA GLY A 33 -18.83 2.25 -10.02
C GLY A 33 -18.22 2.17 -8.62
N VAL A 34 -18.42 1.05 -7.92
CA VAL A 34 -17.87 0.84 -6.57
C VAL A 34 -16.37 0.57 -6.63
N ALA A 35 -15.92 -0.28 -7.54
CA ALA A 35 -14.50 -0.60 -7.73
C ALA A 35 -13.68 0.65 -8.06
N ARG A 36 -14.16 1.47 -9.01
CA ARG A 36 -13.54 2.76 -9.35
C ARG A 36 -13.50 3.72 -8.17
N THR A 37 -14.63 3.91 -7.49
CA THR A 37 -14.70 4.83 -6.32
C THR A 37 -13.74 4.39 -5.21
N LEU A 38 -13.66 3.08 -4.95
CA LEU A 38 -12.75 2.51 -3.97
C LEU A 38 -11.29 2.79 -4.34
N ARG A 39 -10.88 2.59 -5.60
CA ARG A 39 -9.53 2.89 -6.07
C ARG A 39 -9.19 4.38 -5.88
N LEU A 40 -10.07 5.28 -6.34
CA LEU A 40 -9.84 6.73 -6.26
C LEU A 40 -9.65 7.21 -4.83
N ARG A 41 -10.50 6.76 -3.89
CA ARG A 41 -10.40 7.09 -2.46
C ARG A 41 -9.10 6.61 -1.85
N LEU A 42 -8.75 5.34 -2.08
CA LEU A 42 -7.51 4.76 -1.55
C LEU A 42 -6.29 5.51 -2.10
N TRP A 43 -6.24 5.75 -3.41
CA TRP A 43 -5.12 6.44 -4.04
C TRP A 43 -4.99 7.88 -3.56
N SER A 44 -6.10 8.61 -3.46
CA SER A 44 -6.14 9.96 -2.90
C SER A 44 -5.57 9.99 -1.47
N GLN A 45 -5.99 9.06 -0.62
CA GLN A 45 -5.51 8.96 0.76
C GLN A 45 -4.02 8.62 0.86
N HIS A 46 -3.51 7.74 -0.01
CA HIS A 46 -2.11 7.28 0.04
C HIS A 46 -1.13 8.27 -0.56
N LEU A 47 -1.53 8.94 -1.65
CA LEU A 47 -0.72 9.95 -2.33
C LEU A 47 -0.88 11.35 -1.71
N GLY A 48 -1.92 11.58 -0.90
CA GLY A 48 -2.17 12.88 -0.27
C GLY A 48 -2.69 13.95 -1.23
N VAL A 49 -3.24 13.55 -2.39
CA VAL A 49 -3.78 14.46 -3.41
C VAL A 49 -5.29 14.27 -3.58
N PRO A 50 -6.05 15.27 -4.05
CA PRO A 50 -7.51 15.15 -4.18
C PRO A 50 -7.95 14.08 -5.19
N GLU A 51 -9.06 13.37 -4.93
CA GLU A 51 -9.63 12.35 -5.85
C GLU A 51 -9.81 12.86 -7.29
N ARG A 52 -10.19 14.13 -7.47
CA ARG A 52 -10.37 14.75 -8.80
C ARG A 52 -9.09 14.77 -9.64
N GLN A 53 -7.91 14.78 -9.01
CA GLN A 53 -6.62 14.72 -9.70
C GLN A 53 -6.39 13.30 -10.20
N ILE A 54 -6.59 12.31 -9.32
CA ILE A 54 -6.47 10.89 -9.66
C ILE A 54 -7.46 10.46 -10.74
N ALA A 55 -8.71 10.96 -10.67
CA ALA A 55 -9.79 10.57 -11.57
C ALA A 55 -9.56 10.97 -13.04
N LYS A 56 -8.75 12.02 -13.28
CA LYS A 56 -8.46 12.55 -14.61
C LYS A 56 -7.23 11.92 -15.27
N ALA A 57 -6.40 11.26 -14.49
CA ALA A 57 -5.15 10.69 -14.97
C ALA A 57 -5.29 9.23 -15.38
N ASP A 58 -4.41 8.78 -16.26
CA ASP A 58 -4.27 7.37 -16.60
C ASP A 58 -3.70 6.60 -15.38
N PRO A 59 -4.37 5.52 -14.91
CA PRO A 59 -3.90 4.76 -13.76
C PRO A 59 -2.49 4.18 -13.91
N ALA A 60 -2.10 3.71 -15.11
CA ALA A 60 -0.77 3.15 -15.33
C ALA A 60 0.31 4.23 -15.23
N ALA A 61 0.11 5.37 -15.90
CA ALA A 61 1.02 6.52 -15.80
C ALA A 61 1.17 7.03 -14.35
N LEU A 62 0.10 7.03 -13.55
CA LEU A 62 0.17 7.38 -12.13
C LEU A 62 1.03 6.39 -11.32
N ILE A 63 0.93 5.09 -11.63
CA ILE A 63 1.75 4.06 -10.97
C ILE A 63 3.23 4.27 -11.28
N ASP A 64 3.56 4.47 -12.55
CA ASP A 64 4.95 4.62 -13.00
C ASP A 64 5.58 5.95 -12.56
N GLY A 65 4.76 6.98 -12.33
CA GLY A 65 5.18 8.32 -11.92
C GLY A 65 4.96 8.62 -10.43
N GLU A 66 3.76 9.06 -10.09
CA GLU A 66 3.42 9.60 -8.76
C GLU A 66 3.62 8.56 -7.64
N TRP A 67 3.17 7.31 -7.85
CA TRP A 67 3.33 6.25 -6.85
C TRP A 67 4.79 5.92 -6.58
N LYS A 68 5.59 5.78 -7.64
CA LYS A 68 7.03 5.51 -7.50
C LYS A 68 7.74 6.64 -6.76
N SER A 69 7.50 7.89 -7.18
CA SER A 69 8.09 9.07 -6.54
C SER A 69 7.70 9.19 -5.07
N ALA A 70 6.44 8.91 -4.75
CA ALA A 70 5.92 8.94 -3.40
C ALA A 70 6.53 7.84 -2.51
N ALA A 71 6.75 6.63 -3.06
CA ALA A 71 7.44 5.54 -2.38
C ALA A 71 8.90 5.87 -2.07
N ASP A 72 9.62 6.45 -3.05
CA ASP A 72 11.03 6.85 -2.90
C ASP A 72 11.17 7.95 -1.85
N ALA A 73 10.29 8.95 -1.86
CA ALA A 73 10.26 10.02 -0.85
C ALA A 73 9.99 9.48 0.56
N MET A 74 9.08 8.53 0.70
CA MET A 74 8.81 7.86 1.98
C MET A 74 10.03 7.09 2.48
N GLU A 75 10.69 6.34 1.61
CA GLU A 75 11.86 5.56 2.00
C GLU A 75 13.03 6.46 2.41
N ALA A 76 13.28 7.56 1.68
CA ALA A 76 14.27 8.58 2.06
C ALA A 76 13.92 9.25 3.40
N ALA A 77 12.65 9.60 3.62
CA ALA A 77 12.21 10.19 4.90
C ALA A 77 12.46 9.23 6.07
N ILE A 78 12.20 7.93 5.90
CA ILE A 78 12.48 6.92 6.93
C ILE A 78 13.98 6.79 7.18
N GLN A 79 14.80 6.74 6.12
CA GLN A 79 16.27 6.63 6.26
C GLN A 79 16.88 7.85 6.97
N ASN A 80 16.34 9.03 6.71
CA ASN A 80 16.79 10.29 7.30
C ASN A 80 16.12 10.62 8.65
N GLY A 81 15.22 9.77 9.16
CA GLY A 81 14.47 10.01 10.40
C GLY A 81 13.54 11.23 10.35
N THR A 82 13.10 11.65 9.16
CA THR A 82 12.26 12.83 8.96
C THR A 82 10.78 12.49 9.12
N LEU A 83 10.13 13.06 10.15
CA LEU A 83 8.71 12.86 10.45
C LEU A 83 7.95 14.19 10.52
N PRO A 84 6.66 14.25 10.11
CA PRO A 84 5.91 13.16 9.47
C PRO A 84 6.28 12.98 7.99
N PRO A 85 6.16 11.76 7.43
CA PRO A 85 6.41 11.54 6.01
C PRO A 85 5.31 12.20 5.15
N THR A 86 5.70 12.67 3.96
CA THR A 86 4.81 13.36 3.01
C THR A 86 3.89 12.42 2.24
N SER A 87 4.22 11.12 2.17
CA SER A 87 3.43 10.07 1.54
C SER A 87 3.16 8.93 2.52
N LYS A 88 2.15 8.08 2.23
CA LYS A 88 1.89 6.81 2.92
C LYS A 88 2.20 5.58 2.06
N VAL A 89 2.87 5.78 0.93
CA VAL A 89 3.21 4.73 -0.03
C VAL A 89 4.58 4.13 0.30
N ARG A 90 4.69 2.81 0.20
CA ARG A 90 5.97 2.09 0.33
C ARG A 90 6.07 1.03 -0.74
N THR A 91 7.26 0.86 -1.29
CA THR A 91 7.57 -0.24 -2.19
C THR A 91 7.46 -1.55 -1.43
N TYR A 92 6.62 -2.46 -1.92
CA TYR A 92 6.54 -3.81 -1.37
C TYR A 92 7.86 -4.55 -1.62
N GLN A 93 8.43 -5.11 -0.55
CA GLN A 93 9.61 -5.95 -0.62
C GLN A 93 9.25 -7.36 -0.15
N PRO A 94 9.33 -8.38 -1.02
CA PRO A 94 9.10 -9.77 -0.64
C PRO A 94 9.95 -10.15 0.58
N GLY A 95 9.35 -10.83 1.55
CA GLY A 95 10.03 -11.25 2.78
C GLY A 95 10.11 -10.19 3.88
N ARG A 96 9.74 -8.93 3.63
CA ARG A 96 9.66 -7.89 4.67
C ARG A 96 8.25 -7.82 5.26
N THR A 97 8.11 -8.10 6.55
CA THR A 97 6.85 -7.91 7.28
C THR A 97 6.72 -6.47 7.76
N PRO A 98 5.55 -5.82 7.59
CA PRO A 98 5.27 -4.54 8.24
C PRO A 98 5.53 -4.65 9.75
N GLY A 99 6.40 -3.79 10.29
CA GLY A 99 6.83 -3.81 11.70
C GLY A 99 8.17 -4.51 11.98
N SER A 100 8.72 -5.30 11.05
CA SER A 100 10.04 -5.94 11.23
C SER A 100 11.16 -4.93 11.42
N ARG A 101 11.03 -3.72 10.83
CA ARG A 101 12.04 -2.65 10.94
C ARG A 101 12.33 -2.23 12.38
N PHE A 102 11.33 -2.25 13.27
CA PHE A 102 11.57 -1.95 14.68
C PHE A 102 12.42 -3.02 15.34
N LEU A 103 12.19 -4.28 14.99
CA LEU A 103 12.99 -5.41 15.46
C LEU A 103 14.39 -5.40 14.85
N ASP A 104 14.53 -5.10 13.56
CA ASP A 104 15.82 -4.99 12.87
C ASP A 104 16.67 -3.85 13.45
N LEU A 105 16.07 -2.69 13.76
CA LEU A 105 16.74 -1.56 14.41
C LEU A 105 17.19 -1.91 15.84
N LEU A 106 16.35 -2.59 16.63
CA LEU A 106 16.73 -3.08 17.96
C LEU A 106 17.84 -4.12 17.89
N GLN A 107 17.82 -4.99 16.88
CA GLN A 107 18.82 -6.04 16.72
C GLN A 107 20.16 -5.46 16.26
N THR A 108 20.14 -4.44 15.40
CA THR A 108 21.36 -3.73 14.98
C THR A 108 21.98 -2.95 16.14
N ALA A 109 21.15 -2.27 16.95
CA ALA A 109 21.62 -1.54 18.14
C ALA A 109 22.16 -2.44 19.27
N THR A 110 21.71 -3.70 19.35
CA THR A 110 22.19 -4.67 20.34
C THR A 110 23.43 -5.45 19.89
N LEU A 111 23.76 -5.45 18.59
CA LEU A 111 24.95 -6.10 18.04
C LEU A 111 26.18 -5.18 17.92
N GLU A 112 26.00 -3.86 18.07
CA GLU A 112 27.09 -2.87 18.11
C GLU A 112 27.62 -2.57 19.53
N HIS A 113 27.21 -3.37 20.53
CA HIS A 113 27.71 -3.36 21.91
C HIS A 113 28.24 -4.74 22.31
#